data_AF-A0AAW2IN49-F1
#
_entry.id   AF-A0AAW2IN49-F1
#
_cell.length_a   1.000
_cell.length_b   1.000
_cell.length_c   1.000
_cell.angle_alpha   90.00
_cell.angle_beta   90.00
_cell.angle_gamma   90.00
#
_symmetry.space_group_name_H-M   'P 1'
#
loop_
_entity.id
_entity.type
_entity.pdbx_description
1 polymer ?
#
loop_
_entity_poly.entity_id
_entity_poly.type
_entity_poly.pdbx_seq_one_letter_code
_entity_poly.pdbx_strand_id
1 'polypeptide(L)'
;MGWPSIGETLQLYSQHPNVFLSTRHKRYGEIFKTHILGCPCVMLASPEAARFVLVTQAHLFKPYPRSKENLIGPSALFFHGRVP
;
A
#
# COMPACT_ATOMS: atom_id res chain seq x y z
N MET A 1 -2.94 -6.70 13.92
CA MET A 1 -1.47 -6.70 14.10
C MET A 1 -1.04 -8.16 13.96
N GLY A 2 -0.70 -8.59 12.74
CA GLY A 2 -0.45 -10.00 12.40
C GLY A 2 0.84 -10.56 13.02
N TRP A 3 1.40 -11.62 12.41
CA TRP A 3 2.57 -12.30 12.96
C TRP A 3 3.83 -11.40 12.90
N PRO A 4 4.75 -11.41 13.88
CA PRO A 4 5.80 -10.39 14.03
C PRO A 4 6.71 -10.20 12.81
N SER A 5 6.98 -11.25 12.04
CA SER A 5 7.94 -11.22 10.92
C SER A 5 7.29 -11.18 9.53
N ILE A 6 6.10 -11.76 9.38
CA ILE A 6 5.38 -11.87 8.09
C ILE A 6 4.20 -10.92 8.02
N GLY A 7 3.68 -10.47 9.17
CA GLY A 7 2.50 -9.62 9.25
C GLY A 7 1.27 -10.30 8.66
N GLU A 8 0.56 -9.57 7.80
CA GLU A 8 -0.64 -10.03 7.08
C GLU A 8 -0.34 -10.38 5.60
N THR A 9 0.93 -10.36 5.22
CA THR A 9 1.42 -10.57 3.85
C THR A 9 0.90 -11.85 3.20
N LEU A 10 0.96 -12.98 3.91
CA LEU A 10 0.46 -14.26 3.37
C LEU A 10 -1.03 -14.20 3.07
N GLN A 11 -1.82 -13.56 3.92
CA GLN A 11 -3.27 -13.41 3.71
C GLN A 11 -3.56 -12.46 2.55
N LEU A 12 -2.74 -11.42 2.36
CA LEU A 12 -2.84 -10.52 1.22
C LEU A 12 -2.59 -11.24 -0.11
N TYR A 13 -1.65 -12.18 -0.16
CA TYR A 13 -1.30 -12.93 -1.38
C TYR A 13 -2.13 -14.19 -1.61
N SER A 14 -2.65 -14.83 -0.56
CA SER A 14 -3.40 -16.09 -0.68
C SER A 14 -4.91 -15.89 -0.84
N GLN A 15 -5.45 -14.76 -0.39
CA GLN A 15 -6.88 -14.49 -0.47
C GLN A 15 -7.20 -13.55 -1.62
N HIS A 16 -8.44 -13.65 -2.10
CA HIS A 16 -8.97 -12.66 -3.02
C HIS A 16 -8.90 -11.26 -2.36
N PRO A 17 -8.37 -10.23 -3.05
CA PRO A 17 -8.09 -8.93 -2.44
C PRO A 17 -9.32 -8.30 -1.77
N ASN A 18 -10.50 -8.47 -2.38
CA ASN A 18 -11.76 -8.00 -1.80
C ASN A 18 -12.11 -8.64 -0.45
N VAL A 19 -11.79 -9.92 -0.25
CA VAL A 19 -12.04 -10.62 1.02
C VAL A 19 -11.10 -10.11 2.10
N PHE A 20 -9.81 -9.97 1.75
CA PHE A 20 -8.81 -9.40 2.64
C PHE A 20 -9.20 -7.98 3.08
N LEU A 21 -9.47 -7.09 2.12
CA LEU A 21 -9.82 -5.69 2.37
C LEU A 21 -11.11 -5.55 3.18
N SER A 22 -12.19 -6.22 2.76
CA SER A 22 -13.49 -6.10 3.43
C SER A 22 -13.46 -6.62 4.87
N THR A 23 -12.72 -7.69 5.14
CA THR A 23 -12.56 -8.24 6.50
C THR A 23 -11.82 -7.27 7.41
N ARG A 24 -10.78 -6.60 6.91
CA ARG A 24 -10.00 -5.63 7.68
C ARG A 24 -10.75 -4.31 7.87
N HIS A 25 -11.46 -3.87 6.84
CA HIS A 25 -12.36 -2.72 6.92
C HIS A 25 -13.41 -2.91 8.01
N LYS A 26 -14.09 -4.07 8.04
CA LYS A 26 -15.08 -4.40 9.08
C LYS A 26 -14.49 -4.46 10.49
N ARG A 27 -13.22 -4.86 10.62
CA ARG A 27 -12.58 -5.07 11.93
C ARG A 27 -11.91 -3.81 12.49
N TYR A 28 -11.29 -3.01 11.62
CA TYR A 28 -10.42 -1.90 12.03
C TYR A 28 -10.88 -0.53 11.53
N GLY A 29 -11.94 -0.48 10.71
CA GLY A 29 -12.47 0.75 10.12
C GLY A 29 -11.76 1.16 8.83
N GLU A 30 -12.00 2.40 8.42
CA GLU A 30 -11.56 2.96 7.13
C GLU A 30 -10.06 3.17 7.01
N ILE A 31 -9.37 3.39 8.13
CA ILE A 31 -7.92 3.63 8.17
C ILE A 31 -7.33 2.77 9.27
N PHE A 32 -6.36 1.92 8.90
CA PHE A 32 -5.76 1.01 9.87
C PHE A 32 -4.28 0.74 9.59
N LYS A 33 -3.56 0.39 10.67
CA LYS A 33 -2.15 -0.03 10.62
C LYS A 33 -2.05 -1.54 10.40
N THR A 34 -1.15 -1.95 9.53
CA THR A 34 -0.83 -3.36 9.28
C THR A 34 0.66 -3.53 9.01
N HIS A 35 1.10 -4.77 8.82
CA HIS A 35 2.44 -5.09 8.36
C HIS A 35 2.33 -5.91 7.07
N ILE A 36 2.87 -5.37 5.98
CA ILE A 36 2.90 -6.02 4.66
C ILE A 36 4.36 -6.11 4.23
N LEU A 37 4.78 -7.29 3.77
CA LEU A 37 6.16 -7.63 3.39
C LEU A 37 7.18 -7.32 4.50
N GLY A 38 6.78 -7.46 5.78
CA GLY A 38 7.62 -7.14 6.94
C GLY A 38 7.77 -5.63 7.21
N CYS A 39 7.13 -4.76 6.43
CA CYS A 39 7.16 -3.31 6.62
C CYS A 39 5.89 -2.82 7.32
N PRO A 40 5.98 -1.86 8.26
CA PRO A 40 4.81 -1.18 8.80
C PRO A 40 4.11 -0.37 7.70
N CYS A 41 2.82 -0.58 7.53
CA CYS A 41 2.00 0.05 6.50
C CYS A 41 0.72 0.64 7.10
N VAL A 42 0.24 1.72 6.49
CA VAL A 42 -1.10 2.27 6.75
C VAL A 42 -1.96 2.00 5.52
N MET A 43 -3.10 1.36 5.73
CA MET A 43 -4.07 1.05 4.69
C MET A 43 -5.19 2.09 4.72
N LEU A 44 -5.60 2.55 3.54
CA LEU A 44 -6.77 3.41 3.35
C LEU A 44 -7.83 2.59 2.62
N ALA A 45 -8.93 2.29 3.30
CA ALA A 45 -10.00 1.45 2.77
C ALA A 45 -11.20 2.27 2.22
N SER A 46 -11.27 3.58 2.51
CA SER A 46 -12.30 4.47 1.95
C SER A 46 -11.81 5.22 0.70
N PRO A 47 -12.67 5.40 -0.31
CA PRO A 47 -12.32 6.12 -1.53
C PRO A 47 -12.01 7.61 -1.26
N GLU A 48 -12.64 8.22 -0.26
CA GLU A 48 -12.40 9.61 0.14
C GLU A 48 -10.98 9.80 0.67
N ALA A 49 -10.52 8.91 1.56
CA ALA A 49 -9.17 8.94 2.10
C ALA A 49 -8.11 8.65 1.02
N ALA A 50 -8.38 7.67 0.15
CA ALA A 50 -7.52 7.38 -0.99
C ALA A 50 -7.41 8.58 -1.93
N ARG A 51 -8.53 9.26 -2.24
CA ARG A 51 -8.55 10.48 -3.06
C ARG A 51 -7.75 11.61 -2.42
N PHE A 52 -7.90 11.83 -1.12
CA PHE A 52 -7.14 12.86 -0.41
C PHE A 52 -5.63 12.65 -0.53
N VAL A 53 -5.15 11.41 -0.35
CA VAL A 53 -3.72 11.09 -0.45
C VAL A 53 -3.22 11.13 -1.90
N LEU A 54 -3.96 10.53 -2.83
CA LEU A 54 -3.52 10.38 -4.22
C LEU A 54 -3.71 11.64 -5.09
N VAL A 55 -4.59 12.56 -4.69
CA VAL A 55 -4.89 13.79 -5.46
C VAL A 55 -4.42 15.02 -4.70
N THR A 56 -4.87 15.22 -3.47
CA THR A 56 -4.62 16.46 -2.72
C THR A 56 -3.20 16.51 -2.16
N GLN A 57 -2.70 15.39 -1.63
CA GLN A 57 -1.41 15.31 -0.93
C GLN A 57 -0.37 14.47 -1.68
N ALA A 58 -0.57 14.23 -2.98
CA ALA A 58 0.25 13.32 -3.78
C ALA A 58 1.76 13.63 -3.71
N HIS A 59 2.12 14.92 -3.60
CA HIS A 59 3.50 15.39 -3.52
C HIS A 59 4.25 14.94 -2.26
N LEU A 60 3.54 14.54 -1.20
CA LEU A 60 4.13 14.03 0.04
C LEU A 60 4.46 12.53 -0.02
N PHE A 61 3.98 11.81 -1.04
CA PHE A 61 4.10 10.36 -1.14
C PHE A 61 4.82 9.93 -2.41
N LYS A 62 5.49 8.77 -2.34
CA LYS A 62 6.01 8.10 -3.54
C LYS A 62 4.96 7.10 -4.04
N PRO A 63 4.71 7.01 -5.35
CA PRO A 63 3.66 6.17 -5.90
C PRO A 63 3.96 4.66 -5.81
N TYR A 64 5.23 4.27 -5.73
CA TYR A 64 5.64 2.86 -5.66
C TYR A 64 6.73 2.62 -4.62
N PRO A 65 6.78 1.40 -4.04
CA PRO A 65 7.89 1.00 -3.18
C PRO A 65 9.16 0.75 -4.00
N ARG A 66 10.33 0.96 -3.38
CA ARG A 66 11.65 0.81 -4.02
C ARG A 66 11.86 -0.57 -4.66
N SER A 67 11.29 -1.63 -4.08
CA SER A 67 11.35 -2.98 -4.66
C SER A 67 10.70 -3.05 -6.05
N LYS A 68 9.57 -2.35 -6.25
CA LYS A 68 8.87 -2.29 -7.53
C LYS A 68 9.59 -1.37 -8.52
N GLU A 69 10.15 -0.27 -8.05
CA GLU A 69 11.00 0.61 -8.87
C GLU A 69 12.21 -0.17 -9.43
N ASN A 70 12.89 -0.94 -8.59
CA ASN A 70 14.03 -1.78 -9.01
C ASN A 70 13.63 -2.86 -10.01
N LEU A 71 12.45 -3.47 -9.83
CA LEU A 71 11.96 -4.54 -10.73
C LEU A 71 11.58 -4.01 -12.12
N ILE A 72 10.89 -2.87 -12.19
CA ILE A 72 10.45 -2.27 -13.47
C ILE A 72 11.62 -1.59 -14.18
N GLY A 73 12.58 -1.07 -13.40
CA GLY A 73 13.76 -0.37 -13.90
C GLY A 73 13.54 1.14 -14.07
N PRO A 74 14.64 1.90 -14.14
CA PRO A 74 14.60 3.37 -14.16
C PRO A 74 13.93 3.94 -15.42
N SER A 75 13.87 3.15 -16.50
CA SER A 75 13.27 3.54 -17.77
C SER A 75 11.74 3.38 -17.82
N ALA A 76 11.07 3.14 -16.68
CA ALA A 76 9.61 3.14 -16.66
C ALA A 76 9.06 4.54 -16.92
N LEU A 77 8.02 4.66 -17.75
CA LEU A 77 7.31 5.92 -18.04
C LEU A 77 6.95 6.71 -16.77
N PHE A 78 6.61 6.02 -15.68
CA PHE A 78 6.21 6.64 -14.41
C PHE A 78 7.39 7.21 -13.58
N PHE A 79 8.63 6.99 -13.99
CA PHE A 79 9.84 7.50 -13.33
C PHE A 79 10.54 8.62 -14.09
N HIS A 80 10.12 8.90 -15.33
CA HIS A 80 10.63 10.00 -16.16
C HIS A 80 10.08 11.33 -15.64
N GLY A 81 10.87 12.00 -14.79
CA GLY A 81 10.49 13.24 -14.12
C GLY A 81 11.16 13.43 -12.74
N ARG A 82 11.85 12.40 -12.23
CA ARG A 82 12.79 12.54 -11.11
C ARG A 82 14.23 12.36 -11.60
N VAL A 83 14.72 13.35 -12.32
CA VAL A 83 16.17 13.61 -12.45
C VAL A 83 16.45 14.78 -11.49
N PRO A 84 17.55 14.79 -10.71
CA PRO A 84 18.04 16.06 -10.16
C PRO A 84 18.31 17.07 -11.27
#